data_AF-A0AAD7CFP9-F1
#
_entry.id   AF-A0AAD7CFP9-F1
#
_cell.length_a   1.000
_cell.length_b   1.000
_cell.length_c   1.000
_cell.angle_alpha   90.00
_cell.angle_beta   90.00
_cell.angle_gamma   90.00
#
_symmetry.space_group_name_H-M   'P 1'
#
loop_
_entity.id
_entity.type
_entity.pdbx_description
1 polymer ?
#
loop_
_entity_poly.entity_id
_entity_poly.type
_entity_poly.pdbx_seq_one_letter_code
_entity_poly.pdbx_strand_id
1 'polypeptide(L)' 'MSPFPYRDPWAKREAWRKHPVFSNRAMFANLFPGFGIAVVAFSAYVLADNIFLSKRSQEVSHH' A
#
# COMPACT_ATOMS: atom_id res chain seq x y z
N MET A 1 -33.56 -0.94 -20.46
CA MET A 1 -34.35 -0.11 -19.53
C MET A 1 -34.68 -0.96 -18.32
N SER A 2 -33.81 -1.02 -17.30
CA SER A 2 -34.14 -1.72 -16.05
C SER A 2 -35.10 -0.86 -15.23
N PRO A 3 -36.19 -1.42 -14.69
CA PRO A 3 -37.27 -0.65 -14.10
C PRO A 3 -36.93 -0.33 -12.65
N PHE A 4 -36.49 0.89 -12.37
CA PHE A 4 -36.23 1.45 -11.04
C PHE A 4 -35.20 0.69 -10.17
N PRO A 5 -34.29 1.40 -9.48
CA PRO A 5 -33.41 0.74 -8.51
C PRO A 5 -34.27 0.15 -7.38
N TYR A 6 -34.28 -1.18 -7.27
CA TYR A 6 -34.90 -1.88 -6.14
C TYR A 6 -34.32 -1.32 -4.83
N ARG A 7 -35.16 -0.63 -4.06
CA ARG A 7 -34.79 -0.10 -2.74
C ARG A 7 -35.05 -1.19 -1.71
N ASP A 8 -33.99 -1.77 -1.20
CA ASP A 8 -34.04 -2.71 -0.09
C ASP A 8 -34.76 -2.05 1.12
N PRO A 9 -35.92 -2.58 1.57
CA PRO A 9 -36.68 -2.01 2.68
C PRO A 9 -35.93 -2.07 4.02
N TRP A 10 -34.90 -2.93 4.13
CA TRP A 10 -34.08 -3.07 5.32
C TRP A 10 -32.78 -2.28 5.26
N ALA A 11 -32.51 -1.54 4.19
CA ALA A 11 -31.25 -0.81 4.01
C ALA A 11 -30.93 0.13 5.18
N LYS A 12 -31.95 0.78 5.77
CA LYS A 12 -31.78 1.64 6.95
C LYS A 12 -31.41 0.85 8.21
N ARG A 13 -31.94 -0.37 8.38
CA ARG A 13 -31.60 -1.27 9.47
C ARG A 13 -30.20 -1.87 9.29
N GLU A 14 -29.80 -2.12 8.05
CA GLU A 14 -28.49 -2.70 7.71
C GLU A 14 -27.36 -1.65 7.61
N ALA A 15 -27.70 -0.36 7.67
CA ALA A 15 -26.75 0.73 7.53
C ALA A 15 -25.62 0.69 8.57
N TRP A 16 -25.89 0.24 9.80
CA TRP A 16 -24.87 0.14 10.85
C TRP A 16 -23.76 -0.88 10.51
N ARG A 17 -24.06 -1.90 9.71
CA ARG A 17 -23.07 -2.91 9.28
C ARG A 17 -22.11 -2.35 8.23
N LYS A 18 -22.53 -1.34 7.49
CA LYS A 18 -21.73 -0.67 6.44
C LYS A 18 -20.89 0.46 7.03
N HIS A 19 -20.31 0.24 8.20
CA HIS A 19 -19.46 1.23 8.85
C HIS A 19 -18.12 1.34 8.10
N PRO A 20 -17.61 2.55 7.80
CA PRO A 20 -16.37 2.74 7.03
C PRO A 20 -15.14 2.09 7.67
N VAL A 21 -15.15 1.86 8.99
CA VAL A 21 -14.10 1.11 9.71
C VAL A 21 -13.96 -0.34 9.22
N PHE A 22 -15.07 -0.96 8.82
CA PHE A 22 -15.09 -2.33 8.29
C PHE A 22 -15.00 -2.38 6.76
N SER A 23 -14.66 -1.26 6.11
CA SER A 23 -14.46 -1.25 4.66
C SER A 23 -13.20 -2.04 4.29
N ASN A 24 -13.25 -2.76 3.16
CA ASN A 24 -12.08 -3.49 2.64
C ASN A 24 -10.85 -2.59 2.53
N ARG A 25 -11.03 -1.32 2.13
CA ARG A 25 -9.94 -0.33 2.04
C ARG A 25 -9.26 -0.10 3.39
N ALA A 26 -10.03 0.05 4.47
CA ALA A 26 -9.48 0.22 5.81
C ALA A 26 -8.74 -1.04 6.29
N MET A 27 -9.26 -2.23 5.98
CA MET A 27 -8.57 -3.49 6.28
C MET A 27 -7.25 -3.62 5.54
N PHE A 28 -7.20 -3.31 4.24
CA PHE A 28 -5.97 -3.37 3.43
C PHE A 28 -4.93 -2.33 3.85
N ALA A 29 -5.35 -1.11 4.18
CA ALA A 29 -4.43 -0.05 4.63
C ALA A 29 -3.73 -0.42 5.95
N ASN A 30 -4.39 -1.19 6.82
CA ASN A 30 -3.87 -1.61 8.12
C ASN A 30 -3.14 -2.95 8.09
N LEU A 31 -3.13 -3.67 6.96
CA LEU A 31 -2.52 -5.00 6.85
C LEU A 31 -0.99 -4.97 7.02
N PHE A 32 -0.35 -3.89 6.56
CA PHE A 32 1.10 -3.74 6.62
C PHE A 32 1.48 -2.39 7.26
N PRO A 33 1.41 -2.30 8.61
CA PRO A 33 1.83 -1.09 9.30
C PRO A 33 3.31 -0.82 8.99
N GLY A 34 3.60 0.36 8.43
CA GLY A 34 4.96 0.76 8.10
C GLY A 34 5.48 0.28 6.74
N PHE A 35 4.66 -0.34 5.88
CA PHE A 35 5.08 -0.77 4.53
C PHE A 35 5.73 0.35 3.72
N GLY A 36 5.15 1.56 3.76
CA GLY A 36 5.71 2.72 3.05
C GLY A 36 7.13 3.07 3.53
N ILE A 37 7.38 3.01 4.84
CA ILE A 37 8.71 3.28 5.41
C ILE A 37 9.70 2.19 4.99
N ALA A 38 9.28 0.92 5.03
CA ALA A 38 10.10 -0.20 4.62
C ALA A 38 10.52 -0.10 3.14
N VAL A 39 9.59 0.26 2.24
CA VAL A 39 9.88 0.46 0.81
C VAL A 39 10.89 1.60 0.61
N VAL A 40 10.72 2.71 1.32
CA VAL A 40 11.66 3.84 1.23
C VAL A 40 13.05 3.46 1.75
N ALA A 41 13.14 2.84 2.92
CA ALA A 41 14.42 2.40 3.49
C ALA A 41 15.14 1.38 2.59
N PHE A 42 14.39 0.40 2.06
CA PHE A 42 14.91 -0.61 1.16
C PHE A 42 15.43 0.00 -0.14
N SER A 43 14.65 0.88 -0.78
CA SER A 43 15.09 1.53 -2.02
C SER A 43 16.32 2.41 -1.82
N ALA A 44 16.40 3.15 -0.71
CA ALA A 44 17.57 3.93 -0.33
C ALA A 44 18.82 3.03 -0.16
N TYR A 45 18.67 1.87 0.49
CA TYR A 45 19.75 0.89 0.62
C TYR A 45 20.23 0.36 -0.73
N VAL A 46 19.31 -0.06 -1.60
CA VAL A 46 19.64 -0.59 -2.94
C VAL A 46 20.33 0.47 -3.80
N LEU A 47 19.89 1.73 -3.73
CA LEU A 47 20.54 2.85 -4.43
C LEU A 47 21.96 3.12 -3.92
N ALA A 48 22.16 3.10 -2.60
CA ALA A 48 23.47 3.26 -2.00
C ALA A 48 24.42 2.13 -2.45
N ASP A 49 23.95 0.88 -2.40
CA ASP A 49 24.77 -0.28 -2.74
C ASP A 49 25.14 -0.30 -4.24
N ASN A 50 24.14 -0.16 -5.12
CA ASN A 50 24.35 -0.28 -6.57
C ASN A 50 25.02 0.93 -7.22
N ILE A 51 24.85 2.15 -6.67
CA ILE A 51 25.39 3.36 -7.30
C ILE A 51 26.66 3.83 -6.59
N PHE A 52 26.69 3.85 -5.26
CA PHE A 52 27.83 4.38 -4.52
C PHE A 52 28.89 3.32 -4.23
N LEU A 53 28.50 2.13 -3.76
CA LEU A 53 29.47 1.08 -3.45
C LEU A 53 30.04 0.45 -4.72
N SER A 54 29.22 0.15 -5.74
CA SER A 54 29.74 -0.38 -7.02
C SER A 54 30.72 0.56 -7.73
N LYS A 55 30.51 1.90 -7.67
CA LYS A 55 31.48 2.87 -8.23
C LYS A 55 32.83 2.82 -7.52
N ARG A 56 32.82 2.69 -6.19
CA ARG A 56 34.04 2.58 -5.38
C ARG A 56 34.78 1.26 -5.66
N SER A 57 34.07 0.16 -5.86
CA SER A 57 34.66 -1.13 -6.23
C SER A 57 35.35 -1.12 -7.59
N GLN A 58 34.79 -0.40 -8.57
CA GLN A 58 35.41 -0.23 -9.90
C GLN A 58 36.67 0.64 -9.85
N GLU A 59 36.67 1.74 -9.08
CA GLU A 59 37.85 2.59 -8.89
C GLU A 59 39.02 1.80 -8.29
N VAL A 60 38.76 0.98 -7.27
CA VAL A 60 39.80 0.16 -6.60
C VAL A 60 40.34 -0.96 -7.51
N SER A 61 39.56 -1.44 -8.48
CA SER A 61 40.01 -2.48 -9.42
C SER A 61 40.88 -1.95 -10.57
N HIS A 62 40.93 -0.63 -10.77
CA HIS A 62 41.73 0.02 -11.82
C HIS A 62 43.10 0.52 -11.32
N HIS A 63 43.50 0.15 -10.11
CA HIS A 63 44.83 0.39 -9.54
C HIS A 63 45.58 -0.91 -9.27
#